data_AF-A0A090MCB4-F1
#
_entry.id   AF-A0A090MCB4-F1
#
_cell.length_a   1.000
_cell.length_b   1.000
_cell.length_c   1.000
_cell.angle_alpha   90.00
_cell.angle_beta   90.00
_cell.angle_gamma   90.00
#
_symmetry.space_group_name_H-M   'P 1'
#
loop_
_entity.id
_entity.type
_entity.pdbx_description
1 polymer ?
#
loop_
_entity_poly.entity_id
_entity_poly.type
_entity_poly.pdbx_seq_one_letter_code
_entity_poly.pdbx_strand_id
1 'polypeptide(L)' 'MIPITPESQAATLKDWESGKVVLALYPNTTTFYKAEVHSMDNDGKVNLKFEGENDSSTLQQVERRFVIEYRA' A
#
# COMPACT_ATOMS: atom_id res chain seq x y z
N MET A 1 16.55 -3.93 5.97
CA MET A 1 16.17 -3.02 4.87
C MET A 1 15.27 -3.79 3.90
N ILE A 2 14.16 -3.20 3.45
CA ILE A 2 13.26 -3.80 2.44
C ILE A 2 13.42 -3.00 1.14
N PRO A 3 13.84 -3.63 0.03
CA PRO A 3 13.98 -2.93 -1.24
C PRO A 3 12.59 -2.57 -1.81
N ILE A 4 12.48 -1.37 -2.38
CA ILE A 4 11.29 -0.90 -3.09
C ILE A 4 11.51 -1.16 -4.58
N THR A 5 10.49 -1.69 -5.25
CA THR A 5 10.53 -1.95 -6.69
C THR A 5 10.71 -0.63 -7.48
N PRO A 6 11.64 -0.56 -8.44
CA PRO A 6 11.76 0.57 -9.35
C PRO A 6 10.47 0.80 -10.15
N GLU A 7 10.22 2.04 -10.56
CA GLU A 7 9.01 2.42 -11.30
C GLU A 7 8.84 1.60 -12.58
N SER A 8 9.93 1.42 -13.31
CA SER A 8 9.99 0.67 -14.56
C SER A 8 9.59 -0.80 -14.42
N GLN A 9 9.57 -1.32 -13.19
CA GLN A 9 9.19 -2.70 -12.88
C GLN A 9 7.91 -2.78 -12.05
N ALA A 10 7.28 -1.65 -11.70
CA ALA A 10 6.09 -1.63 -10.85
C ALA A 10 4.92 -2.41 -11.45
N ALA A 11 4.76 -2.37 -12.78
CA ALA A 11 3.73 -3.12 -13.51
C ALA A 11 3.89 -4.65 -13.45
N THR A 12 5.05 -5.16 -12.98
CA THR A 12 5.29 -6.60 -12.81
C THR A 12 4.85 -7.11 -11.44
N LEU A 13 4.47 -6.20 -10.53
CA LEU A 13 4.04 -6.55 -9.18
C LEU A 13 2.67 -7.21 -9.20
N LYS A 14 2.55 -8.31 -8.48
CA LYS A 14 1.25 -8.98 -8.28
C LYS A 14 0.34 -8.11 -7.42
N ASP A 15 -0.93 -8.13 -7.74
CA ASP A 15 -1.97 -7.49 -6.95
C ASP A 15 -1.97 -8.01 -5.51
N TRP A 16 -2.30 -7.12 -4.58
CA TRP A 16 -2.52 -7.51 -3.19
C TRP A 16 -3.97 -7.99 -3.01
N GLU A 17 -4.13 -9.00 -2.16
CA GLU A 17 -5.44 -9.48 -1.75
C GLU A 17 -6.06 -8.53 -0.72
N SER A 18 -7.38 -8.36 -0.77
CA SER A 18 -8.15 -7.63 0.24
C SER A 18 -7.99 -8.28 1.62
N GLY A 19 -7.95 -7.47 2.68
CA GLY A 19 -7.70 -7.88 4.06
C GLY A 19 -6.22 -8.13 4.41
N LYS A 20 -5.31 -8.03 3.44
CA LYS A 20 -3.88 -8.23 3.70
C LYS A 20 -3.27 -7.05 4.45
N VAL A 21 -2.53 -7.34 5.52
CA VAL A 21 -1.74 -6.35 6.26
C VAL A 21 -0.41 -6.08 5.56
N VAL A 22 -0.10 -4.81 5.34
CA VAL A 22 1.05 -4.32 4.57
C VAL A 22 1.70 -3.11 5.25
N LEU A 23 2.89 -2.73 4.78
CA LEU A 23 3.45 -1.40 4.99
C LEU A 23 3.26 -0.57 3.74
N ALA A 24 2.80 0.66 3.89
CA ALA A 24 2.59 1.57 2.78
C ALA A 24 3.09 2.97 3.06
N LEU A 25 3.61 3.63 2.02
CA LEU A 25 4.01 5.03 2.09
C LEU A 25 2.75 5.91 2.24
N TYR A 26 2.68 6.70 3.31
CA TYR A 26 1.54 7.61 3.49
C TYR A 26 1.61 8.76 2.46
N PRO A 27 0.49 9.13 1.82
CA PRO A 27 0.49 10.14 0.76
C PRO A 27 1.20 11.44 1.18
N ASN A 28 2.01 11.98 0.28
CA ASN A 28 2.80 13.21 0.49
C ASN A 28 3.83 13.14 1.63
N THR A 29 4.25 11.94 2.04
CA THR A 29 5.29 11.73 3.04
C THR A 29 6.42 10.83 2.53
N THR A 30 7.44 10.62 3.36
CA THR A 30 8.53 9.67 3.14
C THR A 30 8.50 8.48 4.12
N THR A 31 7.40 8.33 4.87
CA THR A 31 7.28 7.37 5.97
C THR A 31 6.29 6.26 5.63
N PHE A 32 6.69 5.02 5.91
CA PHE A 32 5.83 3.85 5.76
C PHE A 32 5.09 3.58 7.06
N TYR A 33 3.78 3.33 6.95
CA TYR A 33 2.91 2.97 8.07
C TYR A 33 2.20 1.65 7.78
N LYS A 34 1.75 0.99 8.84
CA LYS A 34 0.95 -0.22 8.70
C LYS A 34 -0.43 0.12 8.13
N ALA A 35 -0.89 -0.69 7.20
CA ALA A 35 -2.19 -0.54 6.58
C ALA A 35 -2.79 -1.91 6.24
N GLU A 36 -4.10 -1.92 6.01
CA GLU A 36 -4.84 -3.05 5.48
C GLU A 36 -5.29 -2.76 4.04
N VAL A 37 -5.13 -3.74 3.16
CA VAL A 37 -5.57 -3.65 1.77
C VAL A 37 -7.08 -3.75 1.71
N HIS A 38 -7.74 -2.72 1.19
CA HIS A 38 -9.17 -2.75 0.92
C HIS A 38 -9.45 -3.34 -0.47
N SER A 39 -8.81 -2.77 -1.50
CA SER A 39 -8.95 -3.20 -2.89
C SER A 39 -7.77 -2.77 -3.76
N MET A 40 -7.68 -3.36 -4.95
CA MET A 40 -6.75 -2.98 -6.01
C MET A 40 -7.54 -2.34 -7.15
N ASP A 41 -7.03 -1.23 -7.69
CA ASP A 41 -7.58 -0.60 -8.88
C ASP A 41 -6.81 -1.06 -10.13
N ASN A 42 -7.50 -1.03 -11.28
CA ASN A 42 -6.93 -1.43 -12.58
C ASN A 42 -5.70 -0.60 -12.99
N ASP A 43 -5.51 0.58 -12.40
CA ASP A 43 -4.40 1.49 -12.69
C ASP A 43 -3.13 1.19 -11.86
N GLY A 44 -3.08 0.04 -11.16
CA GLY A 44 -1.91 -0.34 -10.36
C GLY A 44 -1.80 0.44 -9.04
N LYS A 45 -2.92 0.95 -8.55
CA LYS A 45 -3.03 1.61 -7.27
C LYS A 45 -3.76 0.72 -6.26
N VAL A 46 -3.41 0.88 -4.99
CA VAL A 46 -3.93 0.10 -3.88
C VAL A 46 -4.72 1.02 -2.97
N ASN A 47 -5.97 0.68 -2.70
CA ASN A 47 -6.79 1.37 -1.71
C ASN A 47 -6.51 0.75 -0.35
N LEU A 48 -6.07 1.59 0.59
CA LEU A 48 -5.57 1.17 1.88
C LEU A 48 -6.30 1.86 3.01
N LYS A 49 -6.55 1.11 4.08
CA LYS A 49 -6.93 1.67 5.38
C LYS A 49 -5.71 1.70 6.28
N PHE A 50 -5.22 2.89 6.62
CA PHE A 50 -4.06 3.03 7.50
C PHE A 50 -4.42 2.79 8.97
N GLU A 51 -3.51 2.14 9.71
CA GLU A 51 -3.67 1.96 11.15
C GLU A 51 -3.59 3.32 11.86
N GLY A 52 -4.60 3.65 12.67
CA GLY A 52 -4.67 4.93 13.40
C GLY A 52 -5.46 6.04 12.69
N GLU A 53 -6.02 5.79 11.50
CA GLU A 53 -7.03 6.70 10.92
C GLU A 53 -8.27 6.74 11.84
N ASN A 54 -8.67 7.95 12.24
CA ASN A 54 -9.79 8.17 13.16
C ASN A 54 -11.13 7.75 12.56
N ASP A 55 -11.25 7.79 11.23
CA ASP A 55 -12.45 7.42 10.51
C ASP A 55 -12.24 6.10 9.78
N SER A 56 -13.08 5.11 10.10
CA SER A 56 -12.96 3.76 9.55
C SER A 56 -13.28 3.67 8.06
N SER A 57 -13.81 4.73 7.45
CA SER A 57 -14.13 4.83 6.04
C SER A 57 -13.05 5.54 5.21
N THR A 58 -12.05 6.16 5.85
CA THR A 58 -10.99 6.83 5.10
C THR A 58 -10.08 5.80 4.44
N LEU A 59 -10.09 5.82 3.11
CA LEU A 59 -9.20 5.03 2.26
C LEU A 59 -8.21 5.96 1.59
N GLN A 60 -6.95 5.56 1.62
CA GLN A 60 -5.86 6.25 0.94
C GLN A 60 -5.40 5.41 -0.24
N GLN A 61 -5.22 6.07 -1.39
CA GLN A 61 -4.80 5.41 -2.61
C GLN A 61 -3.28 5.56 -2.76
N VAL A 62 -2.56 4.43 -2.82
CA VAL A 62 -1.09 4.39 -2.88
C VAL A 62 -0.64 3.55 -4.08
N GLU A 63 0.41 3.97 -4.77
CA GLU A 63 0.97 3.17 -5.87
C GLU A 63 1.45 1.81 -5.39
N ARG A 64 1.20 0.76 -6.18
CA ARG A 64 1.54 -0.63 -5.83
C ARG A 64 3.00 -0.84 -5.42
N ARG A 65 3.94 -0.08 -6.00
CA ARG A 65 5.37 -0.17 -5.66
C ARG A 65 5.70 0.31 -4.24
N PHE A 66 4.91 1.22 -3.69
CA PHE A 66 5.07 1.74 -2.33
C PHE A 66 4.21 1.00 -1.30
N VAL A 67 3.65 -0.15 -1.68
CA VAL A 67 2.94 -1.06 -0.77
C VAL A 67 3.72 -2.36 -0.68
N ILE A 68 4.42 -2.55 0.43
CA ILE A 68 5.36 -3.65 0.66
C ILE A 68 4.86 -4.59 1.76
N GLU A 69 5.40 -5.80 1.78
CA GLU A 69 5.03 -6.81 2.76
C GLU A 69 5.37 -6.35 4.19
N TYR A 70 4.39 -6.45 5.09
CA TYR A 70 4.62 -6.32 6.52
C TYR A 70 5.22 -7.61 7.05
N ARG A 71 6.48 -7.56 7.50
CA ARG A 71 7.17 -8.69 8.15
C ARG A 71 7.12 -8.45 9.65
N ALA A 72 6.29 -9.22 10.35
CA ALA A 72 6.25 -9.26 11.80
C ALA A 72 7.49 -9.97 12.37
#